data_AF-A0AB34QQ65-F1
#
_entry.id   AF-A0AB34QQ65-F1
#
_cell.length_a   1.000
_cell.length_b   1.000
_cell.length_c   1.000
_cell.angle_alpha   90.00
_cell.angle_beta   90.00
_cell.angle_gamma   90.00
#
_symmetry.space_group_name_H-M   'P 1'
#
loop_
_entity.id
_entity.type
_entity.pdbx_description
1 polymer ?
#
loop_
_entity_poly.entity_id
_entity_poly.type
_entity_poly.pdbx_seq_one_letter_code
_entity_poly.pdbx_strand_id
1 'polypeptide(L)'
;MSMYDRLKKWDDVVGFLKDVDYHPQCFTVNYIPETDEYSIWIGNQPYHSYEKLIELEEEEHHETKKKLETEIKSLKSEIDSLQRLLR
;
A
#
# COMPACT_ATOMS: atom_id res chain seq x y z
N MET A 1 -6.17 20.44 17.88
CA MET A 1 -6.70 19.07 18.08
C MET A 1 -6.35 18.28 16.83
N SER A 2 -5.73 17.12 16.96
CA SER A 2 -5.56 16.19 15.83
C SER A 2 -6.80 15.30 15.74
N MET A 3 -7.21 14.98 14.52
CA MET A 3 -8.30 14.03 14.26
C MET A 3 -7.74 12.81 13.56
N TYR A 4 -8.23 11.63 13.94
CA TYR A 4 -7.88 10.35 13.35
C TYR A 4 -9.16 9.61 12.97
N ASP A 5 -9.26 9.16 11.73
CA ASP A 5 -10.39 8.36 11.26
C ASP A 5 -9.94 7.28 10.26
N ARG A 6 -10.77 6.25 10.07
CA ARG A 6 -10.55 5.15 9.12
C ARG A 6 -11.75 4.93 8.22
N LEU A 7 -11.51 4.88 6.92
CA LEU A 7 -12.53 4.71 5.89
C LEU A 7 -12.15 3.58 4.93
N LYS A 8 -13.11 2.76 4.53
CA LYS A 8 -12.85 1.59 3.67
C LYS A 8 -12.79 1.92 2.19
N LYS A 9 -13.58 2.90 1.73
CA LYS A 9 -13.65 3.23 0.31
C LYS A 9 -13.02 4.58 0.04
N TRP A 10 -12.34 4.66 -1.10
CA TRP A 10 -11.78 5.92 -1.58
C TRP A 10 -12.83 7.01 -1.78
N ASP A 11 -14.03 6.65 -2.26
CA ASP A 11 -15.13 7.62 -2.42
C ASP A 11 -15.58 8.22 -1.08
N ASP A 12 -15.54 7.44 0.00
CA ASP A 12 -15.87 7.91 1.35
C ASP A 12 -14.78 8.88 1.85
N VAL A 13 -13.51 8.61 1.55
CA VAL A 13 -12.38 9.52 1.83
C VAL A 13 -12.57 10.85 1.10
N VAL A 14 -12.91 10.81 -0.18
CA VAL A 14 -13.15 12.01 -0.98
C VAL A 14 -14.36 12.79 -0.48
N GLY A 15 -15.43 12.11 -0.09
CA GLY A 15 -16.61 12.73 0.54
C GLY A 15 -16.23 13.43 1.85
N PHE A 16 -15.53 12.72 2.73
CA PHE A 16 -15.03 13.26 3.99
C PHE A 16 -14.21 14.53 3.77
N LEU A 17 -13.25 14.52 2.84
CA LEU A 17 -12.38 15.67 2.57
C LEU A 17 -13.12 16.87 1.95
N LYS A 18 -14.21 16.64 1.21
CA LYS A 18 -15.05 17.72 0.67
C LYS A 18 -15.89 18.39 1.75
N ASP A 19 -16.30 17.62 2.75
CA ASP A 19 -17.17 18.07 3.84
C ASP A 19 -16.39 18.68 5.03
N VAL A 20 -15.04 18.59 5.05
CA VAL A 20 -14.19 19.33 6.00
C VAL A 20 -14.24 20.81 5.66
N ASP A 21 -15.31 21.43 6.13
CA ASP A 21 -15.66 22.80 5.84
C ASP A 21 -14.86 23.75 6.75
N TYR A 22 -14.30 24.80 6.15
CA TYR A 22 -13.82 26.07 6.72
C TYR A 22 -12.33 26.46 6.77
N HIS A 23 -11.32 25.59 6.88
CA HIS A 23 -9.91 26.05 6.85
C HIS A 23 -8.97 25.07 6.14
N PRO A 24 -7.92 25.53 5.42
CA PRO A 24 -6.88 24.65 4.91
C PRO A 24 -6.19 23.98 6.09
N GLN A 25 -6.58 22.73 6.37
CA GLN A 25 -5.94 21.89 7.36
C GLN A 25 -4.99 20.97 6.60
N CYS A 26 -3.76 20.82 7.13
CA CYS A 26 -2.88 19.78 6.62
C CYS A 26 -3.53 18.43 6.95
N PHE A 27 -3.78 17.62 5.93
CA PHE A 27 -4.24 16.25 6.10
C PHE A 27 -3.27 15.28 5.46
N THR A 28 -3.10 14.13 6.12
CA THR A 28 -2.37 12.99 5.59
C THR A 28 -3.35 11.84 5.44
N VAL A 29 -3.37 11.24 4.25
CA VAL A 29 -4.14 10.03 3.98
C VAL A 29 -3.14 8.89 3.74
N ASN A 30 -3.21 7.85 4.56
CA ASN A 30 -2.39 6.65 4.41
C ASN A 30 -3.30 5.47 4.08
N TYR A 31 -2.87 4.64 3.14
CA TYR A 31 -3.50 3.35 2.91
C TYR A 31 -2.87 2.29 3.83
N ILE A 32 -3.71 1.47 4.46
CA ILE A 32 -3.31 0.38 5.36
C ILE A 32 -3.61 -0.94 4.64
N PRO A 33 -2.60 -1.61 4.06
CA PRO A 33 -2.81 -2.80 3.25
C PRO A 33 -3.43 -3.97 4.03
N GLU A 34 -3.12 -4.13 5.32
CA GLU A 34 -3.59 -5.29 6.10
C GLU A 34 -5.10 -5.30 6.29
N THR A 35 -5.73 -4.13 6.32
CA THR A 35 -7.16 -3.96 6.58
C THR A 35 -7.94 -3.45 5.37
N ASP A 36 -7.27 -3.15 4.25
CA ASP A 36 -7.87 -2.51 3.08
C ASP A 36 -8.63 -1.23 3.46
N GLU A 37 -7.97 -0.38 4.26
CA GLU A 37 -8.56 0.83 4.83
C GLU A 37 -7.66 2.04 4.60
N TYR A 38 -8.27 3.21 4.49
CA TYR A 38 -7.62 4.50 4.45
C TYR A 38 -7.69 5.16 5.83
N SER A 39 -6.53 5.49 6.37
CA SER A 39 -6.37 6.27 7.58
C SER A 39 -6.22 7.74 7.23
N ILE A 40 -7.06 8.60 7.80
CA ILE A 40 -6.99 10.05 7.65
C ILE A 40 -6.50 10.68 8.94
N TRP A 41 -5.49 11.54 8.83
CA TRP A 41 -4.99 12.38 9.91
C TRP A 41 -5.21 13.84 9.54
N ILE A 42 -5.85 14.59 10.43
CA ILE A 42 -5.93 16.04 10.35
C ILE A 42 -4.94 16.64 11.36
N GLY A 43 -3.97 17.42 10.88
CA GLY A 43 -2.84 17.95 11.66
C GLY A 43 -1.58 17.08 11.53
N ASN A 44 -0.67 17.19 12.51
CA ASN A 44 0.59 16.44 12.49
C ASN A 44 0.35 14.95 12.79
N GLN A 45 0.67 14.08 11.84
CA GLN A 45 0.78 12.64 12.08
C GLN A 45 2.02 12.36 12.96
N PRO A 46 1.93 11.49 13.97
CA PRO A 46 3.09 11.11 14.78
C PRO A 46 4.19 10.43 13.95
N TYR A 47 5.46 10.76 14.21
CA TYR A 47 6.60 10.24 13.44
C TYR A 47 6.68 8.70 13.38
N HIS A 48 6.39 8.01 14.48
CA HIS A 48 6.37 6.54 14.54
C HIS A 48 5.35 5.90 13.59
N SER A 49 4.33 6.65 13.15
CA SER A 49 3.37 6.15 12.16
C SER A 49 4.00 6.02 10.78
N TYR A 50 4.97 6.89 10.42
CA TYR A 50 5.69 6.78 9.15
C TYR A 50 6.67 5.60 9.15
N GLU A 51 7.40 5.39 10.24
CA GLU A 51 8.32 4.25 10.39
C GLU A 51 7.58 2.93 10.18
N LYS A 52 6.41 2.77 10.82
CA LYS A 52 5.58 1.58 10.63
C LYS A 52 5.09 1.42 9.19
N LEU A 53 4.68 2.50 8.52
CA LEU A 53 4.24 2.41 7.11
C LEU A 53 5.37 1.99 6.18
N ILE A 54 6.59 2.48 6.43
CA ILE A 54 7.79 2.09 5.70
C ILE A 54 8.07 0.60 5.91
N GLU A 55 8.02 0.11 7.16
CA GLU A 55 8.22 -1.32 7.47
C GLU A 55 7.23 -2.22 6.71
N LEU A 56 5.96 -1.83 6.66
CA LEU A 56 4.91 -2.57 5.94
C LEU A 56 5.16 -2.57 4.41
N GLU A 57 5.56 -1.43 3.84
CA GLU A 57 5.90 -1.32 2.42
C GLU A 57 7.13 -2.17 2.06
N GLU A 58 8.15 -2.19 2.90
CA GLU A 58 9.34 -3.02 2.71
C GLU A 58 9.02 -4.52 2.77
N GLU A 59 8.14 -4.93 3.68
CA GLU A 59 7.68 -6.33 3.80
C GLU A 59 6.88 -6.76 2.56
N GLU A 60 5.92 -5.94 2.12
CA GLU A 60 5.13 -6.22 0.92
C GLU A 60 6.01 -6.32 -0.34
N HIS A 61 6.97 -5.39 -0.47
CA HIS A 61 7.92 -5.40 -1.58
C HIS A 61 8.81 -6.65 -1.55
N HIS A 62 9.29 -7.06 -0.37
CA HIS A 62 10.09 -8.27 -0.21
C HIS A 62 9.34 -9.53 -0.65
N GLU A 63 8.11 -9.71 -0.16
CA GLU A 63 7.27 -10.87 -0.49
C GLU A 63 6.91 -10.90 -1.99
N THR A 64 6.59 -9.74 -2.57
CA THR A 64 6.30 -9.63 -4.01
C THR A 64 7.52 -9.98 -4.85
N LYS A 65 8.70 -9.47 -4.49
CA LYS A 65 9.95 -9.79 -5.19
C LYS A 65 10.23 -11.29 -5.17
N LYS A 66 10.09 -11.94 -4.02
CA LYS A 66 10.31 -13.38 -3.85
C LYS A 66 9.36 -14.23 -4.70
N LYS A 67 8.08 -13.83 -4.78
CA LYS A 67 7.08 -14.48 -5.66
C LYS A 67 7.50 -14.37 -7.13
N LEU A 68 7.86 -13.16 -7.58
CA LEU A 68 8.30 -12.92 -8.96
C LEU A 68 9.58 -13.69 -9.31
N GLU A 69 10.57 -13.74 -8.42
CA GLU A 69 11.80 -14.52 -8.64
C GLU A 69 11.51 -16.01 -8.79
N THR A 70 10.56 -16.53 -8.01
CA THR A 70 10.12 -17.93 -8.09
C THR A 70 9.43 -18.21 -9.43
N GLU A 71 8.54 -17.32 -9.86
CA GLU A 71 7.82 -17.42 -11.13
C GLU A 71 8.77 -17.33 -12.32
N ILE A 72 9.69 -16.37 -12.33
CA ILE A 72 10.74 -16.24 -13.36
C ILE A 72 11.57 -17.52 -13.45
N LYS A 73 11.95 -18.12 -12.31
CA LYS A 73 12.70 -19.37 -12.30
C LYS A 73 11.89 -20.53 -12.91
N SER A 74 10.60 -20.62 -12.59
CA SER A 74 9.70 -21.62 -13.15
C SER A 74 9.59 -21.48 -14.67
N LEU A 75 9.32 -20.26 -15.14
CA LEU A 75 9.19 -19.96 -16.58
C LEU A 75 10.49 -20.23 -17.34
N LYS A 76 11.65 -19.89 -16.77
CA LYS A 76 12.95 -20.22 -17.38
C LYS A 76 13.14 -21.73 -17.54
N SER A 77 12.80 -22.50 -16.50
CA SER A 77 12.88 -23.96 -16.57
C SER A 77 11.95 -24.55 -17.62
N GLU A 78 10.74 -23.99 -17.78
CA GLU A 78 9.78 -24.42 -18.80
C GLU A 78 10.29 -24.10 -20.21
N ILE A 79 10.80 -22.90 -20.44
CA ILE A 79 11.44 -22.50 -21.70
C ILE A 79 12.59 -23.44 -22.05
N ASP A 80 13.48 -23.73 -21.10
CA ASP A 80 14.60 -24.65 -21.32
C ASP A 80 14.13 -26.06 -21.70
N SER A 81 13.03 -26.53 -21.10
CA SER A 81 12.45 -27.83 -21.41
C SER A 81 11.86 -27.88 -22.82
N LEU A 82 11.13 -26.82 -23.23
CA LEU A 82 10.54 -26.70 -24.57
C LEU A 82 11.64 -26.59 -25.63
N GLN A 83 12.70 -25.82 -25.36
CA GLN A 83 13.83 -25.70 -26.28
C GLN A 83 14.57 -27.02 -26.49
N ARG A 84 14.59 -27.91 -25.49
CA ARG A 84 15.15 -29.27 -25.64
C ARG A 84 14.26 -30.19 -26.46
N LEU A 85 12.94 -30.01 -26.43
CA LEU A 85 12.00 -30.82 -27.21
C LEU A 85 11.96 -30.44 -28.69
N LEU A 86 12.32 -29.19 -29.01
CA LEU A 86 12.36 -28.65 -30.38
C LEU A 86 13.72 -28.85 -31.07
N ARG A 87 14.73 -29.38 -30.38
CA ARG A 87 16.05 -29.75 -30.92
C ARG A 87 16.12 -31.25 -31.14
#